data_AF-A0A8S4RI28-F1
#
_entry.id   AF-A0A8S4RI28-F1
#
_cell.length_a   1.000
_cell.length_b   1.000
_cell.length_c   1.000
_cell.angle_alpha   90.00
_cell.angle_beta   90.00
_cell.angle_gamma   90.00
#
_symmetry.space_group_name_H-M   'P 1'
#
loop_
_entity.id
_entity.type
_entity.pdbx_description
1 polymer ?
#
loop_
_entity_poly.entity_id
_entity_poly.type
_entity_poly.pdbx_seq_one_letter_code
_entity_poly.pdbx_strand_id
1 'polypeptide(L)'
;MVKYAIDCEMVASGNRSILARVSVVNEYGGVILDEYAKPTAPVTDYRSCVSGVKRRDLENASDFSAVQRKVLALINGSILIGHSLHFDLDALQLTHPEHNRRDLAKYEPFKRLNNGQPPSLQFLAKRYLGRNIQVDKHDSVEDAKACMDIYLQVSSQWR
;
A
#
# COMPACT_ATOMS: atom_id res chain seq x y z
N MET A 1 -3.76 -20.12 0.79
CA MET A 1 -4.46 -18.90 0.34
C MET A 1 -3.55 -18.10 -0.56
N VAL A 2 -4.10 -17.46 -1.59
CA VAL A 2 -3.36 -16.53 -2.45
C VAL A 2 -2.92 -15.32 -1.61
N LYS A 3 -1.77 -14.74 -1.96
CA LYS A 3 -1.19 -13.61 -1.24
C LYS A 3 -1.02 -12.43 -2.18
N TYR A 4 -1.46 -11.27 -1.73
CA TYR A 4 -1.30 -10.01 -2.44
C TYR A 4 -0.74 -8.96 -1.50
N ALA A 5 0.21 -8.18 -1.98
CA ALA A 5 0.61 -6.96 -1.31
C ALA A 5 0.00 -5.75 -2.01
N ILE A 6 -0.40 -4.76 -1.23
CA ILE A 6 -1.06 -3.55 -1.70
C ILE A 6 -0.36 -2.32 -1.12
N ASP A 7 -0.34 -1.26 -1.89
CA ASP A 7 0.01 0.07 -1.44
C ASP A 7 -0.78 1.11 -2.26
N CYS A 8 -1.16 2.20 -1.61
CA CYS A 8 -1.88 3.31 -2.22
C CYS A 8 -1.09 4.61 -2.10
N GLU A 9 -1.12 5.40 -3.18
CA GLU A 9 -0.82 6.82 -3.10
C GLU A 9 -2.11 7.60 -2.92
N MET A 10 -2.07 8.59 -2.02
CA MET A 10 -3.21 9.44 -1.70
C MET A 10 -2.93 10.92 -1.95
N VAL A 11 -3.98 11.64 -2.32
CA VAL A 11 -4.03 13.10 -2.35
C VAL A 11 -4.91 13.62 -1.22
N ALA A 12 -4.76 14.89 -0.86
CA ALA A 12 -5.57 15.53 0.17
C ALA A 12 -6.86 16.11 -0.41
N SER A 13 -7.96 15.94 0.32
CA SER A 13 -9.18 16.72 0.19
C SER A 13 -9.54 17.30 1.55
N GLY A 14 -9.10 18.54 1.80
CA GLY A 14 -9.11 19.13 3.14
C GLY A 14 -8.18 18.36 4.07
N ASN A 15 -8.72 17.86 5.19
CA ASN A 15 -8.00 17.05 6.17
C ASN A 15 -8.01 15.53 5.86
N ARG A 16 -8.70 15.09 4.80
CA ARG A 16 -8.81 13.68 4.44
C ARG A 16 -7.79 13.30 3.39
N SER A 17 -7.25 12.09 3.51
CA SER A 17 -6.48 11.42 2.45
C SER A 17 -7.43 10.58 1.60
N ILE A 18 -7.45 10.80 0.28
CA ILE A 18 -8.30 10.05 -0.66
C ILE A 18 -7.44 9.40 -1.73
N LEU A 19 -7.91 8.25 -2.23
CA LEU A 19 -7.17 7.45 -3.21
C LEU A 19 -6.81 8.24 -4.46
N ALA A 20 -5.58 8.06 -4.93
CA ALA A 20 -5.10 8.61 -6.19
C ALA A 20 -4.47 7.55 -7.09
N ARG A 21 -3.69 6.62 -6.53
CA ARG A 21 -3.13 5.45 -7.23
C ARG A 21 -3.17 4.25 -6.29
N VAL A 22 -3.40 3.06 -6.82
CA VAL A 22 -3.28 1.80 -6.08
C VAL A 22 -2.49 0.80 -6.90
N SER A 23 -1.59 0.10 -6.21
CA SER A 23 -0.81 -1.00 -6.78
C SER A 23 -1.03 -2.28 -6.00
N VAL A 24 -1.23 -3.39 -6.71
CA VAL A 24 -1.39 -4.73 -6.15
C VAL A 24 -0.38 -5.66 -6.81
N VAL A 25 0.40 -6.37 -6.01
CA VAL A 25 1.43 -7.31 -6.48
C VAL A 25 1.21 -8.70 -5.90
N ASN A 26 1.54 -9.74 -6.67
CA ASN A 26 1.47 -11.12 -6.22
C ASN A 26 2.76 -11.57 -5.50
N GLU A 27 2.74 -12.77 -4.93
CA GLU A 27 3.87 -13.36 -4.21
C GLU A 27 5.09 -13.71 -5.08
N TYR A 28 4.95 -13.62 -6.40
CA TYR A 28 6.04 -13.84 -7.36
C TYR A 28 6.68 -12.52 -7.83
N GLY A 29 6.29 -11.38 -7.24
CA GLY A 29 6.78 -10.05 -7.59
C GLY A 29 6.14 -9.46 -8.85
N GLY A 30 5.12 -10.11 -9.41
CA GLY A 30 4.36 -9.63 -10.56
C GLY A 30 3.33 -8.57 -10.15
N VAL A 31 3.27 -7.48 -10.93
CA VAL A 31 2.26 -6.43 -10.76
C VAL A 31 0.96 -6.91 -11.38
N ILE A 32 -0.09 -7.03 -10.56
CA ILE A 32 -1.42 -7.51 -10.97
C ILE A 32 -2.34 -6.34 -11.31
N LEU A 33 -2.19 -5.23 -10.58
CA LEU A 33 -2.92 -4.00 -10.81
C LEU A 33 -2.02 -2.82 -10.45
N ASP A 34 -2.03 -1.79 -11.29
CA ASP A 34 -1.40 -0.49 -11.05
C ASP A 34 -2.24 0.56 -11.78
N GLU A 35 -3.13 1.22 -11.05
CA GLU A 35 -4.11 2.13 -11.64
C GLU A 35 -4.23 3.43 -10.84
N TYR A 36 -4.28 4.54 -11.57
CA TYR A 36 -4.77 5.81 -11.03
C TYR A 36 -6.29 5.81 -10.95
N ALA A 37 -6.84 6.42 -9.90
CA ALA A 37 -8.27 6.55 -9.67
C ALA A 37 -8.67 8.03 -9.63
N LYS A 38 -9.81 8.37 -10.24
CA LYS A 38 -10.40 9.69 -10.08
C LYS A 38 -10.72 9.95 -8.60
N PRO A 39 -10.30 11.09 -8.04
CA PRO A 39 -10.60 11.46 -6.66
C PRO A 39 -12.11 11.48 -6.39
N THR A 40 -12.51 10.99 -5.22
CA THR A 40 -13.92 11.00 -4.77
C THR A 40 -14.40 12.36 -4.27
N ALA A 41 -13.49 13.34 -4.15
CA ALA A 41 -13.75 14.70 -3.71
C ALA A 41 -12.72 15.66 -4.32
N PRO A 42 -12.98 16.99 -4.33
CA PRO A 42 -12.03 17.96 -4.85
C PRO A 42 -10.66 17.87 -4.15
N VAL A 43 -9.60 17.82 -4.94
CA VAL A 43 -8.22 17.75 -4.44
C VAL A 43 -7.77 19.14 -4.00
N THR A 44 -7.35 19.27 -2.74
CA THR A 44 -6.78 20.50 -2.18
C THR A 44 -5.26 20.49 -2.21
N ASP A 45 -4.64 19.31 -2.13
CA ASP A 45 -3.19 19.15 -2.24
C ASP A 45 -2.86 17.77 -2.83
N TYR A 46 -2.03 17.72 -3.87
CA TYR A 46 -1.61 16.48 -4.51
C TYR A 46 -0.51 15.74 -3.75
N ARG A 47 0.16 16.43 -2.81
CA ARG A 47 1.31 15.88 -2.07
C ARG A 47 2.39 15.33 -2.99
N SER A 48 2.58 15.93 -4.17
CA SER A 48 3.41 15.36 -5.24
C SER A 48 4.87 15.15 -4.86
N CYS A 49 5.37 15.87 -3.86
CA CYS A 49 6.71 15.67 -3.28
C CYS A 49 6.84 14.35 -2.52
N VAL A 50 5.73 13.80 -2.01
CA VAL A 50 5.67 12.51 -1.33
C VAL A 50 5.09 11.46 -2.26
N SER A 51 3.88 11.66 -2.78
CA SER A 51 3.13 10.64 -3.52
C SER A 51 3.57 10.46 -4.98
N GLY A 52 4.32 11.43 -5.52
CA GLY A 52 4.64 11.47 -6.94
C GLY A 52 3.46 11.78 -7.88
N VAL A 53 2.21 11.79 -7.38
CA VAL A 53 0.98 12.01 -8.14
C VAL A 53 0.89 13.45 -8.60
N LYS A 54 0.56 13.65 -9.87
CA LYS A 54 0.31 14.96 -10.49
C LYS A 54 -1.13 15.06 -10.95
N ARG A 55 -1.63 16.29 -11.09
CA ARG A 55 -2.96 16.58 -11.64
C ARG A 55 -3.27 15.82 -12.94
N ARG A 56 -2.33 15.86 -13.89
CA ARG A 56 -2.46 15.19 -15.19
C ARG A 56 -2.65 13.67 -15.10
N ASP A 57 -2.14 13.05 -14.03
CA ASP A 57 -2.25 11.60 -13.83
C ASP A 57 -3.70 11.22 -13.45
N LEU A 58 -4.45 12.17 -12.87
CA LEU A 58 -5.84 11.99 -12.43
C LEU A 58 -6.88 12.44 -13.47
N GLU A 59 -6.48 13.22 -14.48
CA GLU A 59 -7.38 13.74 -15.52
C GLU A 59 -7.98 12.61 -16.37
N ASN A 60 -7.18 11.59 -16.69
CA ASN A 60 -7.60 10.43 -17.48
C ASN A 60 -7.69 9.13 -16.66
N ALA A 61 -7.72 9.25 -15.33
CA ALA A 61 -7.78 8.11 -14.43
C ALA A 61 -9.11 7.35 -14.56
N SER A 62 -9.09 6.07 -14.19
CA SER A 62 -10.30 5.25 -14.07
C SER A 62 -11.23 5.82 -13.00
N ASP A 63 -12.54 5.66 -13.15
CA ASP A 63 -13.48 6.04 -12.09
C ASP A 63 -13.20 5.25 -10.81
N PHE A 64 -13.24 5.92 -9.66
CA PHE A 64 -12.97 5.31 -8.35
C PHE A 64 -13.69 3.98 -8.15
N SER A 65 -15.00 3.95 -8.45
CA SER A 65 -15.81 2.74 -8.25
C SER A 65 -15.34 1.56 -9.12
N ALA A 66 -14.80 1.82 -10.32
CA ALA A 66 -14.27 0.78 -11.19
C ALA A 66 -12.96 0.21 -10.63
N VAL A 67 -12.04 1.09 -10.18
CA VAL A 67 -10.79 0.68 -9.53
C VAL A 67 -11.07 -0.09 -8.24
N GLN A 68 -11.95 0.44 -7.39
CA GLN A 68 -12.35 -0.20 -6.14
C GLN A 68 -12.91 -1.61 -6.37
N ARG A 69 -13.79 -1.81 -7.36
CA ARG A 69 -14.33 -3.14 -7.69
C ARG A 69 -13.24 -4.11 -8.15
N LYS A 70 -12.28 -3.66 -8.96
CA LYS A 70 -11.14 -4.49 -9.37
C LYS A 70 -10.30 -4.90 -8.16
N VAL A 71 -9.96 -3.96 -7.29
CA VAL A 71 -9.18 -4.23 -6.07
C VAL A 71 -9.93 -5.21 -5.16
N LEU A 72 -11.22 -4.96 -4.89
CA LEU A 72 -12.04 -5.85 -4.06
C LEU A 72 -12.09 -7.27 -4.62
N ALA A 73 -12.29 -7.42 -5.93
CA ALA A 73 -12.32 -8.72 -6.57
C ALA A 73 -10.98 -9.47 -6.43
N LEU A 74 -9.86 -8.76 -6.49
CA LEU A 74 -8.52 -9.34 -6.33
C LEU A 74 -8.24 -9.79 -4.89
N ILE A 75 -8.52 -8.93 -3.90
CA ILE A 75 -8.12 -9.18 -2.51
C ILE A 75 -9.13 -10.03 -1.72
N ASN A 76 -10.30 -10.34 -2.29
CA ASN A 76 -11.31 -11.11 -1.59
C ASN A 76 -10.83 -12.54 -1.31
N GLY A 77 -10.83 -12.96 -0.05
CA GLY A 77 -10.36 -14.29 0.38
C GLY A 77 -8.84 -14.50 0.29
N SER A 78 -8.05 -13.47 -0.01
CA SER A 78 -6.59 -13.54 -0.01
C SER A 78 -6.01 -13.23 1.38
N ILE A 79 -4.72 -13.50 1.56
CA ILE A 79 -3.91 -12.82 2.57
C ILE A 79 -3.48 -11.46 1.99
N LEU A 80 -3.76 -10.38 2.71
CA LEU A 80 -3.42 -9.02 2.31
C LEU A 80 -2.22 -8.51 3.10
N ILE A 81 -1.15 -8.17 2.38
CA ILE A 81 0.13 -7.71 2.94
C ILE A 81 0.29 -6.22 2.63
N GLY A 82 0.88 -5.46 3.56
CA GLY A 82 1.16 -4.05 3.35
C GLY A 82 1.75 -3.41 4.60
N HIS A 83 1.92 -2.10 4.58
CA HIS A 83 2.46 -1.32 5.69
C HIS A 83 1.46 -0.25 6.10
N SER A 84 0.92 -0.35 7.31
CA SER A 84 -0.15 0.53 7.81
C SER A 84 -1.46 0.43 7.02
N LEU A 85 -1.83 -0.80 6.62
CA LEU A 85 -2.97 -1.17 5.73
C LEU A 85 -4.30 -0.47 5.97
N HIS A 86 -4.57 0.03 7.18
CA HIS A 86 -5.78 0.81 7.46
C HIS A 86 -5.88 2.07 6.59
N PHE A 87 -4.78 2.75 6.30
CA PHE A 87 -4.80 3.94 5.44
C PHE A 87 -5.19 3.59 3.99
N ASP A 88 -4.65 2.50 3.46
CA ASP A 88 -4.98 2.00 2.12
C ASP A 88 -6.45 1.58 2.04
N LEU A 89 -6.90 0.76 2.99
CA LEU A 89 -8.26 0.26 3.05
C LEU A 89 -9.28 1.39 3.23
N ASP A 90 -8.98 2.40 4.04
CA ASP A 90 -9.84 3.58 4.22
C ASP A 90 -9.89 4.42 2.94
N ALA A 91 -8.75 4.64 2.27
CA ALA A 91 -8.70 5.36 0.99
C ALA A 91 -9.48 4.63 -0.12
N LEU A 92 -9.43 3.29 -0.12
CA LEU A 92 -10.20 2.42 -1.00
C LEU A 92 -11.66 2.26 -0.56
N GLN A 93 -12.05 2.72 0.64
CA GLN A 93 -13.35 2.46 1.26
C GLN A 93 -13.70 0.96 1.30
N LEU A 94 -12.72 0.13 1.63
CA LEU A 94 -12.83 -1.33 1.71
C LEU A 94 -12.48 -1.82 3.12
N THR A 95 -12.93 -3.03 3.43
CA THR A 95 -12.51 -3.76 4.62
C THR A 95 -11.91 -5.09 4.23
N HIS A 96 -10.94 -5.57 5.00
CA HIS A 96 -10.39 -6.92 4.84
C HIS A 96 -10.36 -7.64 6.20
N PRO A 97 -10.63 -8.95 6.30
CA PRO A 97 -10.64 -9.64 7.61
C PRO A 97 -9.31 -9.49 8.34
N GLU A 98 -9.32 -9.09 9.62
CA GLU A 98 -8.09 -8.81 10.38
C GLU A 98 -7.13 -10.00 10.42
N HIS A 99 -7.66 -11.22 10.59
CA HIS A 99 -6.88 -12.46 10.60
C HIS A 99 -6.19 -12.78 9.26
N ASN A 100 -6.62 -12.14 8.17
CA ASN A 100 -6.01 -12.25 6.85
C ASN A 100 -5.09 -11.08 6.50
N ARG A 101 -4.97 -10.06 7.36
CA ARG A 101 -4.03 -8.95 7.18
C ARG A 101 -2.63 -9.34 7.68
N ARG A 102 -1.60 -8.92 6.95
CA ARG A 102 -0.19 -9.02 7.33
C ARG A 102 0.41 -7.62 7.23
N ASP A 103 0.08 -6.82 8.24
CA ASP A 103 0.51 -5.42 8.34
C ASP A 103 1.89 -5.34 8.99
N LEU A 104 2.90 -4.96 8.22
CA LEU A 104 4.28 -4.86 8.69
C LEU A 104 4.43 -3.83 9.82
N ALA A 105 3.62 -2.76 9.81
CA ALA A 105 3.68 -1.71 10.84
C ALA A 105 3.18 -2.22 12.20
N LYS A 106 2.30 -3.24 12.19
CA LYS A 106 1.70 -3.82 13.41
C LYS A 106 2.40 -5.10 13.88
N TYR A 107 3.32 -5.65 13.09
CA TYR A 107 4.00 -6.89 13.43
C TYR A 107 4.95 -6.69 14.63
N GLU A 108 4.62 -7.29 15.77
CA GLU A 108 5.34 -7.09 17.04
C GLU A 108 6.86 -7.33 16.96
N PRO A 109 7.37 -8.38 16.27
CA PRO A 109 8.80 -8.52 16.05
C PRO A 109 9.46 -7.33 15.36
N PHE A 110 8.77 -6.65 14.42
CA PHE A 110 9.28 -5.46 13.77
C PHE A 110 9.23 -4.23 14.68
N LYS A 111 8.16 -4.06 15.45
CA LYS A 111 8.07 -3.00 16.46
C LYS A 111 9.19 -3.08 17.49
N ARG A 112 9.56 -4.29 17.92
CA ARG A 112 10.70 -4.48 18.85
C ARG A 112 12.04 -4.01 18.29
N LEU A 113 12.22 -4.01 16.96
CA LEU A 113 13.42 -3.45 16.32
C LEU A 113 13.46 -1.92 16.36
N ASN A 114 12.34 -1.28 16.67
CA ASN A 114 12.18 0.17 16.67
C ASN A 114 11.57 0.65 18.00
N ASN A 115 12.11 0.18 19.12
CA ASN A 115 11.74 0.60 20.48
C ASN A 115 10.23 0.48 20.79
N GLY A 116 9.58 -0.56 20.25
CA GLY A 116 8.15 -0.81 20.43
C GLY A 116 7.25 0.05 19.52
N GLN A 117 7.81 0.96 18.72
CA GLN A 117 7.06 1.79 17.77
C GLN A 117 7.00 1.13 16.38
N PRO A 118 5.93 1.35 15.60
CA PRO A 118 5.89 0.92 14.20
C PRO A 118 7.10 1.46 13.41
N PRO A 119 7.97 0.60 12.83
CA PRO A 119 9.06 1.05 11.99
C PRO A 119 8.55 1.56 10.64
N SER A 120 9.29 2.46 9.99
CA SER A 120 9.00 2.85 8.60
C SER A 120 9.27 1.70 7.63
N LEU A 121 8.61 1.73 6.47
CA LEU A 121 8.89 0.76 5.41
C LEU A 121 10.33 0.89 4.91
N GLN A 122 10.87 2.10 4.79
CA GLN A 122 12.27 2.35 4.44
C GLN A 122 13.24 1.65 5.40
N PHE A 123 12.99 1.73 6.72
CA PHE A 123 13.80 1.06 7.72
C PHE A 123 13.78 -0.47 7.51
N LEU A 124 12.59 -1.05 7.32
CA LEU A 124 12.45 -2.48 7.11
C LEU A 124 13.08 -2.93 5.79
N ALA A 125 12.86 -2.20 4.69
CA ALA A 125 13.44 -2.48 3.39
C ALA A 125 14.98 -2.43 3.44
N LYS A 126 15.55 -1.44 4.12
CA LYS A 126 16.99 -1.36 4.31
C LYS A 126 17.53 -2.53 5.13
N ARG A 127 16.85 -2.86 6.23
CA ARG A 127 17.25 -3.89 7.20
C ARG A 127 17.19 -5.30 6.64
N TYR A 128 16.12 -5.63 5.90
CA TYR A 128 15.81 -7.00 5.47
C TYR A 128 16.16 -7.25 3.99
N LEU A 129 16.05 -6.23 3.14
CA LEU A 129 16.29 -6.36 1.71
C LEU A 129 17.60 -5.70 1.25
N GLY A 130 18.23 -4.87 2.10
CA GLY A 130 19.39 -4.06 1.73
C GLY A 130 19.07 -2.92 0.75
N ARG A 131 17.79 -2.66 0.48
CA ARG A 131 17.32 -1.69 -0.53
C ARG A 131 17.08 -0.32 0.10
N ASN A 132 17.42 0.73 -0.63
CA ASN A 132 16.92 2.08 -0.35
C ASN A 132 15.71 2.29 -1.27
N ILE A 133 14.52 2.42 -0.69
CA ILE A 133 13.26 2.69 -1.40
C ILE A 133 12.80 4.11 -1.05
N GLN A 134 11.82 4.63 -1.78
CA GLN A 134 11.24 5.95 -1.52
C GLN A 134 12.30 7.09 -1.50
N VAL A 135 13.34 6.98 -2.32
CA VAL A 135 14.52 7.87 -2.27
C VAL A 135 14.15 9.32 -2.60
N ASP A 136 13.33 9.53 -3.64
CA ASP A 136 12.86 10.86 -4.05
C ASP A 136 11.39 11.07 -3.66
N LYS A 137 10.56 10.07 -3.96
CA LYS A 137 9.11 10.04 -3.79
C LYS A 137 8.70 8.59 -3.60
N HIS A 138 7.50 8.40 -3.08
CA HIS A 138 6.88 7.11 -2.97
C HIS A 138 6.46 6.62 -4.36
N ASP A 139 6.50 5.30 -4.50
CA ASP A 139 5.96 4.58 -5.64
C ASP A 139 5.26 3.33 -5.11
N SER A 140 3.92 3.35 -5.15
CA SER A 140 3.12 2.22 -4.68
C SER A 140 3.52 0.83 -5.25
N VAL A 141 4.13 0.73 -6.43
CA VAL A 141 4.62 -0.57 -6.93
C VAL A 141 5.89 -1.00 -6.18
N GLU A 142 6.86 -0.10 -6.02
CA GLU A 142 8.07 -0.34 -5.20
C GLU A 142 7.69 -0.73 -3.77
N ASP A 143 6.76 0.01 -3.16
CA ASP A 143 6.37 -0.17 -1.76
C ASP A 143 5.58 -1.47 -1.53
N ALA A 144 4.63 -1.79 -2.42
CA ALA A 144 3.92 -3.07 -2.36
C ALA A 144 4.87 -4.27 -2.56
N LYS A 145 5.86 -4.16 -3.47
CA LYS A 145 6.89 -5.19 -3.66
C LYS A 145 7.79 -5.33 -2.44
N ALA A 146 8.24 -4.23 -1.86
CA ALA A 146 9.03 -4.25 -0.63
C ALA A 146 8.24 -4.93 0.50
N CYS A 147 6.95 -4.61 0.65
CA CYS A 147 6.09 -5.25 1.63
C CYS A 147 6.00 -6.77 1.44
N MET A 148 5.75 -7.22 0.21
CA MET A 148 5.71 -8.65 -0.13
C MET A 148 7.04 -9.34 0.19
N ASP A 149 8.16 -8.79 -0.27
CA ASP A 149 9.49 -9.39 -0.10
C ASP A 149 9.87 -9.50 1.39
N ILE A 150 9.60 -8.45 2.18
CA ILE A 150 9.82 -8.46 3.64
C ILE A 150 8.96 -9.53 4.29
N TYR A 151 7.66 -9.57 3.95
CA TYR A 151 6.74 -10.57 4.49
C TYR A 151 7.22 -12.00 4.20
N LEU A 152 7.64 -12.29 2.96
CA LEU A 152 8.09 -13.62 2.58
C LEU A 152 9.29 -14.10 3.41
N GLN A 153 10.23 -13.21 3.77
CA GLN A 153 11.37 -13.56 4.64
C GLN A 153 10.97 -14.00 6.06
N VAL A 154 9.86 -13.47 6.57
CA VAL A 154 9.41 -13.74 7.95
C VAL A 154 8.13 -14.57 8.03
N SER A 155 7.56 -14.95 6.88
CA SER A 155 6.25 -15.57 6.77
C SER A 155 6.09 -16.85 7.60
N SER A 156 7.16 -17.64 7.76
CA SER A 156 7.16 -18.85 8.59
C SER A 156 6.97 -18.59 10.09
N GLN A 157 7.27 -17.37 10.54
CA GLN A 157 7.16 -16.93 11.93
C GLN A 157 5.92 -16.06 12.17
N TRP A 158 5.19 -15.70 11.11
CA TRP A 158 4.03 -14.83 11.19
C TRP A 158 2.84 -15.58 11.80
N ARG A 159 2.62 -15.36 13.10
CA ARG A 159 1.49 -15.87 13.87
C ARG A 159 0.47 -14.77 14.13
#